data_AF-A0A1I2R9A1-F1
#
_entry.id   AF-A0A1I2R9A1-F1
#
_cell.length_a   1.000
_cell.length_b   1.000
_cell.length_c   1.000
_cell.angle_alpha   90.00
_cell.angle_beta   90.00
_cell.angle_gamma   90.00
#
_symmetry.space_group_name_H-M   'P 1'
#
loop_
_entity.id
_entity.type
_entity.pdbx_description
1 polymer ?
#
loop_
_entity_poly.entity_id
_entity_poly.type
_entity_poly.pdbx_seq_one_letter_code
_entity_poly.pdbx_strand_id
1 'polypeptide(L)'
;MNSLNSSFFQLVLMTKNQSAVTAFFAQHGIQIVLGVMIIYYAVKLLVFKDVDAIRPKEWGKLKEENIEPYSKEMGILVLCFAACVLAMEIVSQYDGLMGLLFICLSIGVVFYRFKKIEEKYGNKNHG
;
A
#
# COMPACT_ATOMS: atom_id res chain seq x y z
N MET A 1 -28.99 39.19 -9.06
CA MET A 1 -27.75 38.79 -8.35
C MET A 1 -27.60 37.29 -8.50
N ASN A 2 -26.52 36.87 -9.16
CA ASN A 2 -26.38 35.58 -9.86
C ASN A 2 -26.43 34.35 -8.92
N SER A 3 -27.21 33.33 -9.29
CA SER A 3 -27.28 32.03 -8.58
C SER A 3 -25.89 31.38 -8.43
N LEU A 4 -24.98 31.63 -9.37
CA LEU A 4 -23.58 31.21 -9.36
C LEU A 4 -22.80 31.67 -8.12
N ASN A 5 -23.04 32.91 -7.65
CA ASN A 5 -22.40 33.42 -6.43
C ASN A 5 -22.95 32.75 -5.18
N SER A 6 -24.22 32.33 -5.19
CA SER A 6 -24.80 31.61 -4.05
C SER A 6 -24.26 30.18 -3.96
N SER A 7 -24.06 29.50 -5.10
CA SER A 7 -23.49 28.14 -5.12
C SER A 7 -22.03 28.11 -4.69
N PHE A 8 -21.23 29.11 -5.11
CA PHE A 8 -19.84 29.23 -4.66
C PHE A 8 -19.76 29.55 -3.16
N PHE A 9 -20.62 30.44 -2.66
CA PHE A 9 -20.69 30.74 -1.23
C PHE A 9 -21.18 29.54 -0.41
N GLN A 10 -22.13 28.76 -0.92
CA GLN A 10 -22.57 27.49 -0.32
C GLN A 10 -21.46 26.44 -0.32
N LEU A 11 -20.65 26.33 -1.38
CA LEU A 11 -19.48 25.45 -1.44
C LEU A 11 -18.42 25.84 -0.39
N VAL A 12 -18.14 27.13 -0.25
CA VAL A 12 -17.21 27.69 0.75
C VAL A 12 -17.75 27.50 2.18
N LEU A 13 -19.06 27.63 2.39
CA LEU A 13 -19.70 27.36 3.68
C LEU A 13 -19.73 25.86 4.02
N MET A 14 -19.91 24.99 3.03
CA MET A 14 -19.82 23.53 3.21
C MET A 14 -18.40 23.09 3.60
N THR A 15 -17.36 23.69 3.04
CA THR A 15 -15.96 23.44 3.46
C THR A 15 -15.69 23.95 4.88
N LYS A 16 -16.33 25.04 5.29
CA LYS A 16 -16.22 25.59 6.65
C LYS A 16 -16.94 24.75 7.72
N ASN A 17 -17.90 23.91 7.34
CA ASN A 17 -18.75 23.14 8.27
C ASN A 17 -18.45 21.63 8.25
N GLN A 18 -17.41 21.18 7.55
CA GLN A 18 -16.94 19.81 7.69
C GLN A 18 -16.29 19.63 9.06
N SER A 19 -16.72 18.61 9.80
CA SER A 19 -16.01 18.18 10.99
C SER A 19 -14.56 17.84 10.62
N ALA A 20 -13.60 18.13 11.51
CA ALA A 20 -12.18 17.84 11.28
C ALA A 20 -11.94 16.39 10.86
N VAL A 21 -12.78 15.48 11.34
CA VAL A 21 -12.80 14.06 10.99
C VAL A 21 -13.13 13.87 9.50
N THR A 22 -14.15 14.53 8.97
CA THR A 22 -14.53 14.41 7.54
C THR A 22 -13.44 14.97 6.62
N ALA A 23 -12.81 16.08 7.00
CA ALA A 23 -11.70 16.64 6.23
C ALA A 23 -10.47 15.70 6.21
N PHE A 24 -10.15 15.12 7.37
CA PHE A 24 -9.08 14.13 7.49
C PHE A 24 -9.31 12.90 6.60
N PHE A 25 -10.50 12.31 6.63
CA PHE A 25 -10.82 11.16 5.77
C PHE A 25 -10.90 11.53 4.29
N ALA A 26 -11.30 12.75 3.93
CA ALA A 26 -11.30 13.20 2.54
C ALA A 26 -9.87 13.31 1.97
N GLN A 27 -8.91 13.71 2.80
CA GLN A 27 -7.53 13.95 2.37
C GLN A 27 -6.65 12.69 2.47
N HIS A 28 -6.85 11.85 3.50
CA HIS A 28 -5.98 10.71 3.81
C HIS A 28 -6.68 9.34 3.70
N GLY A 29 -7.99 9.34 3.43
CA GLY A 29 -8.80 8.11 3.46
C GLY A 29 -8.30 7.05 2.50
N ILE A 30 -7.82 7.43 1.31
CA ILE A 30 -7.28 6.48 0.33
C ILE A 30 -6.00 5.81 0.83
N GLN A 31 -5.09 6.56 1.45
CA GLN A 31 -3.84 6.03 1.99
C GLN A 31 -4.09 5.12 3.20
N ILE A 32 -5.04 5.48 4.07
CA ILE A 32 -5.43 4.66 5.21
C ILE A 32 -6.03 3.34 4.74
N VAL A 33 -6.98 3.39 3.79
CA VAL A 33 -7.60 2.17 3.22
C VAL A 33 -6.55 1.30 2.54
N LEU A 34 -5.64 1.90 1.76
CA LEU A 34 -4.54 1.17 1.14
C LEU A 34 -3.61 0.52 2.17
N GLY A 35 -3.22 1.25 3.22
CA GLY A 35 -2.39 0.73 4.30
C GLY A 35 -3.03 -0.47 5.01
N VAL A 36 -4.32 -0.36 5.37
CA VAL A 36 -5.08 -1.45 5.98
C VAL A 36 -5.17 -2.66 5.05
N MET A 37 -5.44 -2.45 3.76
CA MET A 37 -5.47 -3.51 2.75
C MET A 37 -4.13 -4.25 2.64
N ILE A 38 -3.01 -3.52 2.57
CA ILE A 38 -1.68 -4.12 2.48
C ILE A 38 -1.37 -4.91 3.75
N ILE A 39 -1.70 -4.39 4.93
CA ILE A 39 -1.52 -5.09 6.21
C ILE A 39 -2.37 -6.37 6.23
N TYR A 40 -3.61 -6.34 5.75
CA TYR A 40 -4.45 -7.52 5.66
C TYR A 40 -3.78 -8.63 4.83
N TYR A 41 -3.21 -8.31 3.67
CA TYR A 41 -2.46 -9.28 2.87
C TYR A 41 -1.18 -9.75 3.56
N ALA A 42 -0.46 -8.86 4.25
CA ALA A 42 0.71 -9.25 5.04
C ALA A 42 0.34 -10.27 6.13
N VAL A 43 -0.75 -10.03 6.86
CA VAL A 43 -1.26 -10.99 7.87
C VAL A 43 -1.70 -12.29 7.21
N LYS A 44 -2.36 -12.22 6.05
CA LYS A 44 -2.77 -13.41 5.29
C LYS A 44 -1.56 -14.29 4.93
N LEU A 45 -0.46 -13.68 4.52
CA LEU A 45 0.80 -14.37 4.25
C LEU A 45 1.46 -14.91 5.52
N LEU A 46 1.60 -14.08 6.55
CA LEU A 46 2.34 -14.44 7.77
C LEU A 46 1.65 -15.50 8.61
N VAL A 47 0.33 -15.44 8.73
CA VAL A 47 -0.46 -16.31 9.62
C VAL A 47 -1.03 -17.49 8.86
N PHE A 48 -1.66 -17.24 7.71
CA PHE A 48 -2.35 -18.29 6.95
C PHE A 48 -1.47 -18.94 5.88
N LYS A 49 -0.23 -18.44 5.69
CA LYS A 49 0.71 -18.93 4.67
C LYS A 49 0.10 -18.96 3.26
N ASP A 50 -0.88 -18.09 3.01
CA ASP A 50 -1.63 -18.04 1.76
C ASP A 50 -0.82 -17.29 0.69
N VAL A 51 0.10 -18.01 0.09
CA VAL A 51 0.99 -17.53 -0.98
C VAL A 51 0.27 -17.26 -2.29
N ASP A 52 -0.85 -17.95 -2.52
CA ASP A 52 -1.69 -17.76 -3.72
C ASP A 52 -2.43 -16.41 -3.69
N ALA A 53 -2.50 -15.75 -2.52
CA ALA A 53 -3.10 -14.43 -2.39
C ALA A 53 -2.29 -13.32 -3.07
N ILE A 54 -0.97 -13.49 -3.23
CA ILE A 54 -0.08 -12.48 -3.83
C ILE A 54 0.57 -12.93 -5.12
N ARG A 55 0.64 -14.25 -5.34
CA ARG A 55 1.34 -14.82 -6.49
C ARG A 55 0.37 -14.97 -7.66
N PRO A 56 0.74 -14.55 -8.88
CA PRO A 56 -0.09 -14.82 -10.06
C PRO A 56 -0.36 -16.31 -10.20
N LYS A 57 -1.59 -16.69 -10.56
CA LYS A 57 -1.98 -18.10 -10.78
C LYS A 57 -1.12 -18.79 -11.85
N GLU A 58 -0.55 -17.99 -12.75
CA GLU A 58 0.32 -18.42 -13.83
C GLU A 58 1.70 -18.89 -13.34
N TRP A 59 2.13 -18.50 -12.12
CA TRP A 59 3.51 -18.69 -11.64
C TRP A 59 3.87 -20.11 -11.16
N GLY A 60 3.00 -21.09 -11.43
CA GLY A 60 3.12 -22.45 -10.90
C GLY A 60 2.93 -22.51 -9.38
N LYS A 61 2.94 -23.71 -8.79
CA LYS A 61 2.90 -23.84 -7.32
C LYS A 61 4.31 -23.81 -6.74
N LEU A 62 4.45 -23.19 -5.56
CA LEU A 62 5.65 -23.32 -4.74
C LEU A 62 5.77 -24.76 -4.25
N LYS A 63 7.00 -25.24 -4.09
CA LYS A 63 7.26 -26.51 -3.41
C LYS A 63 6.80 -26.40 -1.95
N GLU A 64 6.23 -27.46 -1.39
CA GLU A 64 5.70 -27.45 -0.01
C GLU A 64 6.74 -26.99 1.02
N GLU A 65 7.99 -27.43 0.86
CA GLU A 65 9.15 -27.03 1.68
C GLU A 65 9.47 -25.52 1.66
N ASN A 66 9.07 -24.83 0.58
CA ASN A 66 9.34 -23.40 0.39
C ASN A 66 8.18 -22.50 0.80
N ILE A 67 6.97 -23.03 1.02
CA ILE A 67 5.76 -22.23 1.32
C ILE A 67 5.95 -21.43 2.61
N GLU A 68 6.43 -22.07 3.66
CA GLU A 68 6.63 -21.45 4.97
C GLU A 68 7.70 -20.35 4.97
N PRO A 69 8.94 -20.57 4.50
CA PRO A 69 9.94 -19.52 4.46
C PRO A 69 9.58 -18.40 3.46
N TYR A 70 8.97 -18.74 2.31
CA TYR A 70 8.52 -17.73 1.34
C TYR A 70 7.42 -16.84 1.92
N SER A 71 6.37 -17.42 2.49
CA SER A 71 5.25 -16.66 3.07
C SER A 71 5.70 -15.74 4.20
N LYS A 72 6.68 -16.18 5.00
CA LYS A 72 7.29 -15.36 6.04
C LYS A 72 8.09 -14.18 5.47
N GLU A 73 9.03 -14.44 4.54
CA GLU A 73 9.86 -13.37 3.96
C GLU A 73 9.02 -12.38 3.15
N MET A 74 8.05 -12.86 2.37
CA MET A 74 7.11 -12.02 1.60
C MET A 74 6.16 -11.26 2.51
N GLY A 75 5.60 -11.90 3.53
CA GLY A 75 4.72 -11.24 4.48
C GLY A 75 5.42 -10.10 5.22
N ILE A 76 6.68 -10.30 5.65
CA ILE A 76 7.49 -9.22 6.24
C ILE A 76 7.75 -8.11 5.21
N LEU A 77 8.06 -8.47 3.97
CA LEU A 77 8.29 -7.49 2.91
C LEU A 77 7.05 -6.61 2.64
N VAL A 78 5.87 -7.23 2.54
CA VAL A 78 4.59 -6.55 2.35
C VAL A 78 4.26 -5.67 3.57
N LEU A 79 4.54 -6.14 4.78
CA LEU A 79 4.38 -5.34 6.00
C LEU A 79 5.30 -4.12 6.03
N CYS A 80 6.57 -4.28 5.64
CA CYS A 80 7.50 -3.16 5.48
C CYS A 80 6.99 -2.16 4.43
N PHE A 81 6.43 -2.64 3.32
CA PHE A 81 5.84 -1.77 2.32
C PHE A 81 4.64 -0.97 2.85
N ALA A 82 3.76 -1.59 3.64
CA ALA A 82 2.69 -0.87 4.33
C ALA A 82 3.25 0.25 5.22
N ALA A 83 4.32 -0.02 5.97
CA ALA A 83 4.99 0.98 6.80
C ALA A 83 5.57 2.13 5.94
N CYS A 84 6.17 1.83 4.79
CA CYS A 84 6.66 2.83 3.84
C CYS A 84 5.52 3.72 3.30
N VAL A 85 4.36 3.15 2.96
CA VAL A 85 3.19 3.90 2.48
C VAL A 85 2.69 4.87 3.55
N LEU A 86 2.59 4.42 4.81
CA LEU A 86 2.18 5.29 5.92
C LEU A 86 3.23 6.34 6.25
N ALA A 87 4.52 5.99 6.21
CA ALA A 87 5.60 6.94 6.42
C ALA A 87 5.64 8.02 5.33
N MET A 88 5.41 7.64 4.08
CA MET A 88 5.31 8.58 2.97
C MET A 88 4.18 9.60 3.19
N GLU A 89 3.04 9.16 3.72
CA GLU A 89 1.91 10.06 4.00
C GLU A 89 2.25 11.11 5.06
N ILE A 90 3.12 10.78 6.02
CA ILE A 90 3.62 11.74 7.01
C ILE A 90 4.60 12.71 6.33
N VAL A 91 5.52 12.20 5.50
CA VAL A 91 6.51 13.02 4.78
C VAL A 91 5.83 13.99 3.81
N SER A 92 4.77 13.57 3.12
CA SER A 92 4.04 14.39 2.15
C SER A 92 3.35 15.60 2.78
N GLN A 93 3.10 15.60 4.11
CA GLN A 93 2.58 16.76 4.82
C GLN A 93 3.59 17.91 4.91
N TYR A 94 4.89 17.60 4.85
CA TYR A 94 5.97 18.59 4.93
C TYR A 94 6.44 19.01 3.54
N ASP A 95 6.70 18.04 2.67
CA ASP A 95 7.14 18.26 1.29
C ASP A 95 6.63 17.13 0.39
N GLY A 96 5.71 17.48 -0.52
CA GLY A 96 5.09 16.52 -1.44
C GLY A 96 6.09 15.90 -2.43
N LEU A 97 7.14 16.61 -2.83
CA LEU A 97 8.18 16.08 -3.72
C LEU A 97 9.03 15.04 -2.98
N MET A 98 9.38 15.31 -1.72
CA MET A 98 10.09 14.34 -0.89
C MET A 98 9.26 13.09 -0.62
N GLY A 99 7.95 13.24 -0.39
CA GLY A 99 7.02 12.12 -0.28
C GLY A 99 7.00 11.26 -1.54
N LEU A 100 6.92 11.90 -2.71
CA LEU A 100 6.96 11.22 -4.02
C LEU A 100 8.27 10.46 -4.22
N LEU A 101 9.42 11.08 -3.95
CA LEU A 101 10.72 10.43 -4.07
C LEU A 101 10.86 9.24 -3.12
N PHE A 102 10.36 9.39 -1.89
CA PHE A 102 10.39 8.33 -0.89
C PHE A 102 9.59 7.09 -1.30
N ILE A 103 8.38 7.26 -1.84
CA ILE A 103 7.59 6.11 -2.31
C ILE A 103 8.22 5.46 -3.54
N CYS A 104 8.77 6.23 -4.48
CA CYS A 104 9.47 5.69 -5.64
C CYS A 104 10.67 4.81 -5.23
N LEU A 105 11.48 5.29 -4.28
CA LEU A 105 12.60 4.51 -3.72
C LEU A 105 12.11 3.26 -2.98
N SER A 106 11.04 3.40 -2.18
CA SER A 106 10.45 2.29 -1.43
C SER A 106 9.96 1.19 -2.36
N ILE A 107 9.26 1.54 -3.45
CA ILE A 107 8.82 0.59 -4.49
C ILE A 107 10.04 -0.11 -5.12
N GLY A 108 11.09 0.63 -5.46
CA GLY A 108 12.32 0.06 -6.01
C GLY A 108 12.98 -0.98 -5.10
N VAL A 109 13.10 -0.67 -3.81
CA VAL A 109 13.67 -1.59 -2.80
C VAL A 109 12.78 -2.82 -2.60
N VAL A 110 11.46 -2.62 -2.51
CA VAL A 110 10.49 -3.72 -2.36
C VAL A 110 10.52 -4.63 -3.58
N PHE A 111 10.56 -4.08 -4.79
CA PHE A 111 10.64 -4.85 -6.02
C PHE A 111 11.94 -5.66 -6.11
N TYR A 112 13.07 -5.05 -5.75
CA TYR A 112 14.36 -5.74 -5.70
C TYR A 112 14.35 -6.90 -4.70
N ARG A 113 13.81 -6.68 -3.49
CA ARG A 113 13.65 -7.71 -2.46
C ARG A 113 12.70 -8.82 -2.90
N PHE A 114 11.59 -8.46 -3.53
CA PHE A 114 10.60 -9.40 -4.08
C PHE A 114 11.27 -10.35 -5.09
N LYS A 115 12.01 -9.79 -6.06
CA LYS A 115 12.76 -10.59 -7.04
C LYS A 115 13.71 -11.57 -6.37
N LYS A 116 14.45 -11.12 -5.36
CA LYS A 116 15.39 -11.97 -4.61
C LYS A 116 14.70 -13.13 -3.88
N ILE A 117 13.50 -12.91 -3.35
CA ILE A 117 12.70 -13.96 -2.69
C ILE A 117 12.15 -14.95 -3.72
N GLU A 118 11.64 -14.46 -4.86
CA GLU A 118 11.22 -15.32 -5.98
C GLU A 118 12.40 -16.14 -6.54
N GLU A 119 13.59 -15.58 -6.69
CA GLU A 119 14.77 -16.32 -7.16
C GLU A 119 15.19 -17.43 -6.18
N LYS A 120 15.00 -17.20 -4.87
CA LYS A 120 15.41 -18.11 -3.81
C LYS A 120 14.44 -19.26 -3.61
N TYR A 121 13.14 -18.99 -3.68
CA TYR A 121 12.09 -19.94 -3.30
C TYR A 121 11.09 -20.25 -4.41
N GLY A 122 10.96 -19.34 -5.39
CA GLY A 122 10.09 -19.49 -6.54
C GLY A 122 10.54 -20.63 -7.45
N ASN A 123 9.61 -21.11 -8.25
CA ASN A 123 9.89 -22.14 -9.23
C ASN A 123 10.50 -21.48 -10.48
N LYS A 124 11.71 -21.89 -10.88
CA LYS A 124 12.56 -21.25 -11.91
C LYS A 124 12.02 -21.28 -13.36
N ASN A 125 10.72 -21.48 -13.58
CA ASN A 125 10.13 -21.53 -14.92
C ASN A 125 9.41 -20.22 -15.30
N HIS A 126 9.93 -19.07 -14.87
CA HIS A 126 9.39 -17.76 -15.23
C HIS A 126 10.51 -16.83 -15.68
N GLY A 127 10.86 -16.94 -16.98
CA GLY A 127 11.81 -16.08 -17.69
C GLY A 127 13.06 -16.82 -18.13
#